data_AF-A0A3B9UQU7-F1
#
_entry.id   AF-A0A3B9UQU7-F1
#
_cell.length_a   1.000
_cell.length_b   1.000
_cell.length_c   1.000
_cell.angle_alpha   90.00
_cell.angle_beta   90.00
_cell.angle_gamma   90.00
#
_symmetry.space_group_name_H-M   'P 1'
#
loop_
_entity.id
_entity.type
_entity.pdbx_description
1 polymer ?
#
loop_
_entity_poly.entity_id
_entity_poly.type
_entity_poly.pdbx_seq_one_letter_code
_entity_poly.pdbx_strand_id
1 'polypeptide(L)'
;MEAAFMSVFIIILIIITAYVPVLSIMGTALLPIPITVLYLRQDFKTTISCIIVSIILTCFVINPITAITAALDYAIVGLTLGYCIKSEKSSYFTLIALILSGILSTILTLLFTIWLIEKKSIMDFLNSFFITTSQYMKESLELT
;
A
#
# COMPACT_ATOMS: atom_id res chain seq x y z
N MET A 1 24.74 -6.36 -5.57
CA MET A 1 24.46 -7.24 -4.41
C MET A 1 23.57 -6.57 -3.38
N GLU A 2 23.82 -5.31 -3.00
CA GLU A 2 23.02 -4.59 -1.98
C GLU A 2 21.52 -4.52 -2.27
N ALA A 3 21.12 -4.43 -3.55
CA ALA A 3 19.72 -4.42 -3.98
C ALA A 3 18.97 -5.69 -3.60
N ALA A 4 19.62 -6.84 -3.82
CA ALA A 4 19.04 -8.14 -3.56
C ALA A 4 18.85 -8.36 -2.06
N PHE A 5 19.84 -7.96 -1.24
CA PHE A 5 19.71 -8.01 0.22
C PHE A 5 18.54 -7.17 0.73
N MET A 6 18.38 -5.94 0.22
CA MET A 6 17.24 -5.11 0.60
C MET A 6 15.90 -5.68 0.14
N SER A 7 15.83 -6.26 -1.07
CA SER A 7 14.62 -6.94 -1.55
C SER A 7 14.22 -8.11 -0.64
N VAL A 8 15.18 -8.95 -0.25
CA VAL A 8 14.96 -10.05 0.71
C VAL A 8 14.50 -9.52 2.06
N PHE A 9 15.12 -8.45 2.57
CA PHE A 9 14.73 -7.82 3.83
C PHE A 9 13.30 -7.29 3.80
N ILE A 10 12.90 -6.64 2.70
CA ILE A 10 11.52 -6.18 2.48
C ILE A 10 10.54 -7.37 2.51
N ILE A 11 10.86 -8.47 1.83
CA ILE A 11 10.01 -9.67 1.81
C ILE A 11 9.83 -10.24 3.21
N ILE A 12 10.92 -10.37 3.97
CA ILE A 12 10.87 -10.89 5.35
C ILE A 12 9.97 -10.01 6.23
N LEU A 13 10.10 -8.69 6.13
CA LEU A 13 9.23 -7.77 6.86
C LEU A 13 7.77 -7.90 6.45
N ILE A 14 7.47 -8.03 5.15
CA ILE A 14 6.08 -8.21 4.69
C ILE A 14 5.49 -9.50 5.27
N ILE A 15 6.24 -10.60 5.27
CA ILE A 15 5.77 -11.87 5.85
C ILE A 15 5.50 -11.71 7.35
N ILE A 16 6.44 -11.14 8.11
CA ILE A 16 6.28 -10.97 9.57
C ILE A 16 5.04 -10.11 9.89
N THR A 17 4.88 -9.00 9.16
CA THR A 17 3.78 -8.06 9.38
C THR A 17 2.42 -8.59 8.92
N ALA A 18 2.41 -9.52 7.96
CA ALA A 18 1.19 -10.18 7.49
C ALA A 18 0.68 -11.23 8.49
N TYR A 19 1.55 -11.93 9.22
CA TYR A 19 1.16 -12.99 10.15
C TYR A 19 1.08 -12.56 11.61
N VAL A 20 1.71 -11.45 12.01
CA VAL A 20 1.72 -10.96 13.39
C VAL A 20 0.94 -9.64 13.48
N PRO A 21 -0.32 -9.63 13.99
CA PRO A 21 -1.17 -8.44 13.98
C PRO A 21 -0.59 -7.22 14.70
N VAL A 22 0.08 -7.43 15.83
CA VAL A 22 0.75 -6.36 16.59
C VAL A 22 1.86 -5.70 15.76
N LEU A 23 2.60 -6.52 15.00
CA LEU A 23 3.63 -6.04 14.10
C LEU A 23 3.05 -5.51 12.79
N SER A 24 1.80 -5.80 12.45
CA SER A 24 1.16 -5.23 11.26
C SER A 24 1.04 -3.71 11.37
N ILE A 25 0.60 -3.21 12.53
CA ILE A 25 0.50 -1.77 12.81
C ILE A 25 1.89 -1.10 12.77
N MET A 26 2.91 -1.74 13.33
CA MET A 26 4.28 -1.22 13.23
C MET A 26 4.85 -1.37 11.81
N GLY A 27 4.46 -2.44 11.12
CA GLY A 27 4.87 -2.81 9.78
C GLY A 27 4.49 -1.78 8.74
N THR A 28 3.32 -1.17 8.87
CA THR A 28 2.87 -0.11 7.96
C THR A 28 3.78 1.13 8.00
N ALA A 29 4.40 1.41 9.15
CA ALA A 29 5.39 2.48 9.30
C ALA A 29 6.82 2.03 8.99
N LEU A 30 7.15 0.76 9.27
CA LEU A 30 8.49 0.21 9.07
C LEU A 30 8.79 -0.15 7.62
N LEU A 31 7.83 -0.68 6.85
CA LEU A 31 8.02 -1.14 5.47
C LEU A 31 8.38 -0.04 4.45
N PRO A 32 7.86 1.20 4.57
CA PRO A 32 8.32 2.30 3.73
C PRO A 32 9.80 2.61 3.91
N ILE A 33 10.37 2.39 5.10
CA ILE A 33 11.77 2.74 5.44
C ILE A 33 12.80 1.98 4.60
N PRO A 34 12.82 0.63 4.53
CA PRO A 34 13.78 -0.08 3.69
C PRO A 34 13.59 0.23 2.20
N ILE A 35 12.35 0.51 1.76
CA ILE A 35 12.06 0.95 0.38
C ILE A 35 12.69 2.33 0.12
N THR A 36 12.55 3.26 1.07
CA THR A 36 13.19 4.58 1.03
C THR A 36 14.71 4.46 1.02
N VAL A 37 15.30 3.62 1.87
CA VAL A 37 16.76 3.42 1.91
C VAL A 37 17.25 2.80 0.59
N LEU A 38 16.51 1.85 0.02
CA LEU A 38 16.80 1.28 -1.29
C LEU A 38 16.79 2.35 -2.38
N TYR A 39 15.79 3.23 -2.37
CA TYR A 39 15.68 4.36 -3.29
C TYR A 39 16.83 5.37 -3.17
N LEU A 40 17.28 5.65 -1.94
CA LEU A 40 18.36 6.60 -1.69
C LEU A 40 19.72 6.07 -2.13
N ARG A 41 19.93 4.76 -2.00
CA ARG A 41 21.20 4.11 -2.33
C ARG A 41 21.32 3.68 -3.79
N GLN A 42 20.22 3.59 -4.53
CA GLN A 42 20.20 3.07 -5.90
C GLN A 42 19.50 4.00 -6.88
N ASP A 43 19.66 3.69 -8.16
CA ASP A 43 18.92 4.36 -9.21
C ASP A 43 17.42 4.01 -9.16
N PHE A 44 16.62 4.93 -9.69
CA PHE A 44 15.16 4.79 -9.79
C PHE A 44 14.75 3.48 -10.46
N LYS A 45 15.41 3.13 -11.58
CA LYS A 45 15.15 1.91 -12.36
C LYS A 45 15.40 0.63 -11.55
N THR A 46 16.49 0.61 -10.78
CA THR A 46 16.87 -0.55 -9.96
C THR A 46 15.92 -0.73 -8.78
N THR A 47 15.49 0.37 -8.18
CA THR A 47 14.51 0.37 -7.08
C THR A 47 13.18 -0.22 -7.53
N ILE A 48 12.64 0.23 -8.66
CA ILE A 48 11.39 -0.32 -9.22
C ILE A 48 11.52 -1.81 -9.51
N SER A 49 12.64 -2.22 -10.11
CA SER A 49 12.88 -3.64 -10.42
C SER A 49 12.89 -4.49 -9.15
N CYS A 50 13.50 -4.01 -8.07
CA CYS A 50 13.50 -4.70 -6.78
C CYS A 50 12.12 -4.75 -6.14
N ILE A 51 11.34 -3.66 -6.20
CA ILE A 51 9.96 -3.64 -5.70
C ILE A 51 9.13 -4.69 -6.44
N ILE A 52 9.21 -4.74 -7.78
CA ILE A 52 8.50 -5.73 -8.60
C ILE A 52 8.89 -7.17 -8.20
N VAL A 53 10.19 -7.44 -8.05
CA VAL A 53 10.67 -8.76 -7.62
C VAL A 53 10.15 -9.12 -6.22
N SER A 54 10.21 -8.18 -5.27
CA SER A 54 9.68 -8.38 -3.91
C SER A 54 8.17 -8.66 -3.93
N ILE A 55 7.40 -7.98 -4.78
CA ILE A 55 5.96 -8.22 -4.94
C ILE A 55 5.70 -9.62 -5.47
N ILE A 56 6.36 -10.00 -6.56
CA ILE A 56 6.19 -11.32 -7.19
C ILE A 56 6.47 -12.42 -6.18
N LEU A 57 7.59 -12.32 -5.45
CA LEU A 57 7.96 -13.30 -4.43
C LEU A 57 6.95 -13.34 -3.28
N THR A 58 6.48 -12.18 -2.83
CA THR A 58 5.50 -12.07 -1.76
C THR A 58 4.14 -12.67 -2.17
N CYS A 59 3.72 -12.52 -3.42
CA CYS A 59 2.51 -13.14 -3.96
C CYS A 59 2.52 -14.68 -3.91
N PHE A 60 3.69 -15.31 -3.90
CA PHE A 60 3.80 -16.77 -3.72
C PHE A 60 3.65 -17.20 -2.25
N VAL A 61 3.90 -16.31 -1.29
CA VAL A 61 3.90 -16.63 0.14
C VAL A 61 2.58 -16.28 0.81
N ILE A 62 2.02 -15.12 0.48
CA ILE A 62 0.74 -14.63 1.02
C ILE A 62 -0.31 -14.51 -0.09
N ASN A 63 -1.55 -14.17 0.26
CA ASN A 63 -2.61 -13.97 -0.72
C ASN A 63 -2.16 -12.91 -1.76
N PRO A 64 -2.16 -13.23 -3.08
CA PRO A 64 -1.66 -12.32 -4.12
C PRO A 64 -2.36 -10.96 -4.11
N ILE A 65 -3.66 -10.95 -3.79
CA ILE A 65 -4.45 -9.72 -3.71
C ILE A 65 -3.89 -8.84 -2.60
N THR A 66 -3.70 -9.40 -1.40
CA THR A 66 -3.14 -8.69 -0.24
C THR A 66 -1.70 -8.25 -0.48
N ALA A 67 -0.89 -9.06 -1.16
CA ALA A 67 0.48 -8.72 -1.50
C ALA A 67 0.55 -7.47 -2.40
N ILE A 68 -0.27 -7.44 -3.45
CA ILE A 68 -0.28 -6.35 -4.41
C ILE A 68 -0.82 -5.07 -3.77
N THR A 69 -1.93 -5.13 -3.02
CA THR A 69 -2.49 -3.95 -2.36
C THR A 69 -1.55 -3.37 -1.31
N ALA A 70 -0.98 -4.23 -0.46
CA ALA A 70 0.01 -3.81 0.53
C ALA A 70 1.26 -3.20 -0.13
N ALA A 71 1.73 -3.80 -1.23
CA ALA A 71 2.88 -3.27 -1.94
C ALA A 71 2.61 -1.92 -2.61
N LEU A 72 1.40 -1.68 -3.13
CA LEU A 72 1.03 -0.35 -3.63
C LEU A 72 1.15 0.70 -2.52
N ASP A 73 0.59 0.40 -1.34
CA ASP A 73 0.66 1.27 -0.17
C ASP A 73 2.09 1.60 0.27
N TYR A 74 2.91 0.57 0.49
CA TYR A 74 4.28 0.80 0.96
C TYR A 74 5.22 1.31 -0.13
N ALA A 75 5.04 0.90 -1.39
CA ALA A 75 5.88 1.35 -2.48
C ALA A 75 5.64 2.82 -2.79
N ILE A 76 4.39 3.26 -2.91
CA ILE A 76 4.07 4.66 -3.22
C ILE A 76 4.60 5.57 -2.10
N VAL A 77 4.26 5.26 -0.84
CA VAL A 77 4.72 6.04 0.32
C VAL A 77 6.25 6.01 0.46
N GLY A 78 6.87 4.84 0.34
CA GLY A 78 8.32 4.66 0.45
C GLY A 78 9.11 5.33 -0.67
N LEU A 79 8.60 5.32 -1.91
CA LEU A 79 9.16 6.02 -3.06
C LEU A 79 9.04 7.54 -2.90
N THR A 80 7.88 8.05 -2.49
CA THR A 80 7.68 9.48 -2.24
C THR A 80 8.61 9.98 -1.14
N LEU A 81 8.73 9.23 -0.04
CA LEU A 81 9.66 9.56 1.04
C LEU A 81 11.12 9.57 0.55
N GLY A 82 11.52 8.55 -0.21
CA GLY A 82 12.85 8.47 -0.82
C GLY A 82 13.16 9.62 -1.76
N TYR A 83 12.19 10.02 -2.58
CA TYR A 83 12.32 11.15 -3.49
C TYR A 83 12.46 12.49 -2.75
N CYS A 84 11.65 12.72 -1.72
CA CYS A 84 11.70 13.93 -0.91
C CYS A 84 13.03 14.09 -0.18
N ILE A 85 13.55 13.00 0.41
CA ILE A 85 14.86 13.00 1.09
C ILE A 85 15.98 13.22 0.07
N LYS A 86 15.97 12.51 -1.07
CA LYS A 86 17.00 12.65 -2.12
C LYS A 86 17.06 14.06 -2.71
N SER A 87 15.92 14.74 -2.75
CA SER A 87 15.78 16.08 -3.32
C SER A 87 15.92 17.19 -2.27
N GLU A 88 16.40 16.86 -1.05
CA GLU A 88 16.59 17.78 0.08
C GLU A 88 15.39 18.70 0.34
N LYS A 89 14.17 18.17 0.18
CA LYS A 89 12.95 18.95 0.41
C LYS A 89 12.76 19.23 1.90
N SER A 90 12.17 20.38 2.23
CA SER A 90 11.89 20.75 3.61
C SER A 90 10.95 19.73 4.27
N SER A 91 11.10 19.52 5.58
CA SER A 91 10.28 18.56 6.34
C SER A 91 8.78 18.82 6.19
N TYR A 92 8.38 20.09 6.08
CA TYR A 92 6.98 20.47 5.84
C TYR A 92 6.47 20.01 4.47
N PHE A 93 7.28 20.17 3.41
CA PHE A 93 6.92 19.69 2.08
C PHE A 93 6.83 18.16 2.05
N THR A 94 7.76 17.47 2.71
CA THR A 94 7.74 16.01 2.82
C THR A 94 6.47 15.50 3.49
N LEU A 95 6.02 16.13 4.59
CA LEU A 95 4.77 15.76 5.24
C LEU A 95 3.56 15.89 4.30
N ILE A 96 3.44 17.01 3.59
CA ILE A 96 2.34 17.22 2.63
C ILE A 96 2.40 16.19 1.49
N ALA A 97 3.60 15.92 0.96
CA ALA A 97 3.80 14.95 -0.10
C ALA A 97 3.42 13.53 0.35
N LEU A 98 3.74 13.14 1.59
CA LEU A 98 3.35 11.85 2.16
C LEU A 98 1.83 11.72 2.33
N ILE A 99 1.16 12.79 2.78
CA ILE A 99 -0.30 12.78 2.91
C ILE A 99 -0.95 12.61 1.52
N LEU A 100 -0.50 13.39 0.52
CA LEU A 100 -0.99 13.24 -0.86
C LEU A 100 -0.74 11.84 -1.40
N SER A 101 0.46 11.30 -1.16
CA SER A 101 0.85 9.94 -1.52
C SER A 101 -0.06 8.89 -0.86
N GLY A 102 -0.38 9.03 0.42
CA GLY A 102 -1.25 8.11 1.14
C GLY A 102 -2.69 8.12 0.60
N ILE A 103 -3.23 9.31 0.31
CA ILE A 103 -4.54 9.45 -0.33
C ILE A 103 -4.52 8.80 -1.72
N LEU A 104 -3.48 9.09 -2.51
CA LEU A 104 -3.33 8.52 -3.85
C LEU A 104 -3.24 7.00 -3.81
N SER A 105 -2.47 6.45 -2.88
CA SER A 105 -2.35 5.01 -2.71
C SER A 105 -3.67 4.36 -2.32
N THR A 106 -4.39 4.95 -1.38
CA THR A 106 -5.70 4.45 -0.95
C THR A 106 -6.69 4.40 -2.12
N ILE A 107 -6.71 5.45 -2.96
CA ILE A 107 -7.55 5.50 -4.16
C ILE A 107 -7.16 4.39 -5.15
N LEU A 108 -5.86 4.18 -5.37
CA LEU A 108 -5.33 3.14 -6.26
C LEU A 108 -5.68 1.74 -5.76
N THR A 109 -5.50 1.49 -4.46
CA THR A 109 -5.84 0.24 -3.80
C THR A 109 -7.34 -0.04 -3.89
N LEU A 110 -8.20 0.97 -3.70
CA LEU A 110 -9.64 0.84 -3.84
C LEU A 110 -10.06 0.51 -5.28
N LEU A 111 -9.51 1.21 -6.26
CA LEU A 111 -9.74 0.92 -7.69
C LEU A 111 -9.32 -0.51 -8.05
N PHE A 112 -8.15 -0.93 -7.57
CA PHE A 112 -7.63 -2.28 -7.81
C PHE A 112 -8.53 -3.35 -7.18
N THR A 113 -9.02 -3.09 -5.96
CA THR A 113 -9.95 -3.96 -5.23
C THR A 113 -11.27 -4.12 -6.00
N ILE A 114 -11.92 -3.04 -6.40
CA ILE A 114 -13.19 -3.09 -7.16
C ILE A 114 -13.02 -3.84 -8.47
N TRP A 115 -11.95 -3.53 -9.21
CA TRP A 115 -11.74 -4.09 -10.55
C TRP A 115 -11.36 -5.57 -10.52
N LEU A 116 -10.50 -5.97 -9.58
CA LEU A 116 -9.94 -7.33 -9.52
C LEU A 116 -10.81 -8.32 -8.72
N ILE A 117 -11.38 -7.88 -7.60
CA ILE A 117 -12.08 -8.76 -6.65
C ILE A 117 -13.55 -8.88 -7.00
N GLU A 118 -14.22 -7.74 -7.21
CA GLU A 118 -15.67 -7.77 -7.43
C GLU A 118 -16.03 -7.97 -8.90
N LYS A 119 -15.09 -7.74 -9.83
CA LYS A 119 -15.36 -7.64 -11.28
C LYS A 119 -16.56 -6.73 -11.61
N LYS A 120 -16.88 -5.82 -10.68
CA LYS A 120 -18.03 -4.93 -10.73
C LYS A 120 -17.56 -3.56 -11.19
N SER A 121 -18.44 -2.84 -11.87
CA SER A 121 -18.16 -1.44 -12.17
C SER A 121 -18.23 -0.62 -10.89
N ILE A 122 -17.51 0.51 -10.85
CA ILE A 122 -17.62 1.50 -9.77
C ILE A 122 -19.08 1.89 -9.53
N MET A 123 -19.90 1.91 -10.59
CA MET A 123 -21.33 2.20 -10.48
C MET A 123 -22.10 1.14 -9.67
N ASP A 124 -21.74 -0.13 -9.80
CA ASP A 124 -22.38 -1.24 -9.08
C ASP A 124 -21.97 -1.21 -7.59
N PHE A 125 -20.70 -0.90 -7.30
CA PHE A 125 -20.23 -0.69 -5.94
C PHE A 125 -20.97 0.48 -5.27
N LEU A 126 -21.05 1.63 -5.94
CA LEU A 126 -21.77 2.81 -5.43
C LEU A 126 -23.25 2.49 -5.17
N ASN A 127 -23.92 1.86 -6.13
CA ASN A 127 -25.33 1.47 -5.96
C ASN A 127 -25.51 0.50 -4.77
N SER A 128 -24.62 -0.49 -4.61
CA SER A 128 -24.69 -1.42 -3.48
C SER A 128 -24.46 -0.72 -2.14
N PHE A 129 -23.57 0.27 -2.08
CA PHE A 129 -23.31 1.07 -0.89
C PHE A 129 -24.53 1.93 -0.51
N PHE A 130 -25.15 2.60 -1.48
CA PHE A 130 -26.36 3.41 -1.27
C PHE A 130 -27.55 2.55 -0.82
N ILE A 131 -27.78 1.40 -1.47
CA ILE A 131 -28.88 0.49 -1.12
C ILE A 131 -28.69 -0.02 0.31
N THR A 132 -27.49 -0.52 0.63
CA THR A 132 -27.16 -1.05 1.96
C THR A 132 -27.34 0.00 3.06
N THR A 133 -26.84 1.22 2.84
CA THR A 133 -26.99 2.32 3.80
C THR A 133 -28.46 2.73 3.98
N SER A 134 -29.23 2.77 2.88
CA SER A 134 -30.66 3.08 2.93
C SER A 134 -31.47 2.00 3.66
N GLN A 135 -31.05 0.73 3.59
CA GLN A 135 -31.69 -0.37 4.30
C GLN A 135 -31.46 -0.26 5.80
N TYR A 136 -30.21 -0.02 6.24
CA TYR A 136 -29.93 0.18 7.67
C TYR A 136 -30.68 1.36 8.28
N MET A 137 -30.84 2.46 7.52
CA MET A 137 -31.65 3.59 7.98
C MET A 137 -33.13 3.22 8.16
N LYS A 138 -33.71 2.40 7.26
CA LYS A 138 -35.10 1.94 7.39
C LYS A 138 -35.29 0.99 8.56
N GLU A 139 -34.38 0.04 8.74
CA GLU A 139 -34.44 -0.95 9.81
C GLU A 139 -34.31 -0.30 11.20
N SER A 140 -33.52 0.78 11.33
CA SER A 140 -33.43 1.57 12.56
C SER A 140 -34.67 2.41 12.89
N LEU A 141 -35.49 2.76 11.88
CA LEU A 141 -36.73 3.51 12.04
C LEU A 141 -37.93 2.61 12.41
N GLU A 142 -37.90 1.32 12.07
CA GLU A 142 -38.94 0.35 12.44
C GLU A 142 -38.81 -0.14 13.91
N LEU A 143 -37.67 0.14 14.55
CA LEU A 143 -37.37 -0.22 15.94
C LEU A 143 -37.65 0.92 16.95
N THR A 144 -38.20 2.06 16.52
CA THR A 144 -38.63 3.19 17.37
C THR A 144 -40.14 3.35 17.31
#